data_AF-A8GM16-F1
#
_entry.id   AF-A8GM16-F1
#
_cell.length_a   1.000
_cell.length_b   1.000
_cell.length_c   1.000
_cell.angle_alpha   90.00
_cell.angle_beta   90.00
_cell.angle_gamma   90.00
#
_symmetry.space_group_name_H-M   'P 1'
#
loop_
_entity.id
_entity.type
_entity.pdbx_description
1 polymer ?
#
loop_
_entity_poly.entity_id
_entity_poly.type
_entity_poly.pdbx_seq_one_letter_code
_entity_poly.pdbx_strand_id
1 'polypeptide(L)'
;MAIMSDKWIKEAVINQSMISPFAEKQVRVHNKEKIISYGLSSYGYDARVSNEFKIFTNINSTTVDPKNFSEYNLVDREVDVCIIPPNSFALGRTIEYFKIPRDVLVICVGKSTYARCGIIVNVTPLEPEWEGHVTLEFSNTTPLPAKIYANEGACQFLFLKSDQICDTSYADRQGKYMKQVGVTLPLT
;
A
#
# COMPACT_ATOMS: atom_id res chain seq x y z
N MET A 1 4.76 -22.06 5.34
CA MET A 1 4.18 -20.75 5.70
C MET A 1 2.68 -20.86 5.77
N ALA A 2 2.09 -20.60 6.93
CA ALA A 2 0.64 -20.50 7.08
C ALA A 2 0.21 -19.04 6.87
N ILE A 3 -0.96 -18.84 6.26
CA ILE A 3 -1.62 -17.54 6.23
C ILE A 3 -2.24 -17.25 7.61
N MET A 4 -2.06 -16.04 8.11
CA MET A 4 -2.56 -15.68 9.45
C MET A 4 -4.03 -15.25 9.42
N SER A 5 -4.78 -15.67 10.44
CA SER A 5 -6.20 -15.36 10.61
C SER A 5 -6.43 -13.97 11.17
N ASP A 6 -7.66 -13.49 11.03
CA ASP A 6 -8.18 -12.29 11.68
C ASP A 6 -7.87 -12.21 13.18
N LYS A 7 -7.99 -13.32 13.91
CA LYS A 7 -7.65 -13.42 15.34
C LYS A 7 -6.18 -13.11 15.59
N TRP A 8 -5.28 -13.73 14.83
CA TRP A 8 -3.85 -13.48 14.98
C TRP A 8 -3.50 -12.04 14.62
N ILE A 9 -4.09 -11.49 13.54
CA ILE A 9 -3.82 -10.11 13.13
C ILE A 9 -4.23 -9.14 14.26
N LYS A 10 -5.40 -9.35 14.90
CA LYS A 10 -5.81 -8.56 16.07
C LYS A 10 -4.81 -8.66 17.22
N GLU A 11 -4.40 -9.87 17.57
CA GLU A 11 -3.41 -10.10 18.64
C GLU A 11 -2.07 -9.42 18.34
N ALA A 12 -1.59 -9.51 17.10
CA ALA A 12 -0.36 -8.84 16.68
C ALA A 12 -0.48 -7.31 16.72
N VAL A 13 -1.65 -6.74 16.36
CA VAL A 13 -1.90 -5.30 16.53
C VAL A 13 -1.87 -4.90 18.00
N ILE A 14 -2.57 -5.63 18.87
CA ILE A 14 -2.66 -5.30 20.31
C ILE A 14 -1.28 -5.42 20.99
N ASN A 15 -0.54 -6.50 20.71
CA ASN A 15 0.69 -6.82 21.43
C ASN A 15 1.94 -6.16 20.84
N GLN A 16 1.92 -5.84 19.54
CA GLN A 16 3.13 -5.38 18.82
C GLN A 16 2.90 -4.08 18.04
N SER A 17 1.71 -3.46 18.13
CA SER A 17 1.36 -2.26 17.35
C SER A 17 1.58 -2.45 15.84
N MET A 18 1.30 -3.65 15.33
CA MET A 18 1.61 -4.05 13.95
C MET A 18 0.95 -3.15 12.89
N ILE A 19 -0.22 -2.58 13.16
CA ILE A 19 -0.96 -1.69 12.24
C ILE A 19 -1.52 -0.51 13.03
N SER A 20 -1.31 0.72 12.56
CA SER A 20 -1.88 1.93 13.17
C SER A 20 -2.19 3.01 12.13
N PRO A 21 -3.40 3.59 12.09
CA PRO A 21 -4.61 3.19 12.83
C PRO A 21 -5.14 1.82 12.39
N PHE A 22 -5.86 1.12 13.28
CA PHE A 22 -6.42 -0.21 13.00
C PHE A 22 -7.95 -0.24 13.07
N ALA A 23 -8.61 -0.56 11.95
CA ALA A 23 -10.02 -0.94 11.93
C ALA A 23 -10.23 -2.44 12.21
N GLU A 24 -10.76 -2.78 13.39
CA GLU A 24 -10.95 -4.17 13.87
C GLU A 24 -12.00 -5.00 13.10
N LYS A 25 -12.77 -4.34 12.22
CA LYS A 25 -13.85 -4.92 11.42
C LYS A 25 -13.86 -4.26 10.04
N GLN A 26 -14.52 -4.91 9.09
CA GLN A 26 -14.81 -4.33 7.78
C GLN A 26 -15.68 -3.08 7.91
N VAL A 27 -15.14 -1.93 7.50
CA VAL A 27 -15.89 -0.68 7.33
C VAL A 27 -16.34 -0.60 5.87
N ARG A 28 -17.64 -0.43 5.65
CA ARG A 28 -18.26 -0.42 4.31
C ARG A 28 -19.09 0.84 4.03
N VAL A 29 -19.28 1.67 5.04
CA VAL A 29 -20.09 2.88 4.99
C VAL A 29 -19.36 3.97 5.75
N HIS A 30 -19.27 5.15 5.16
CA HIS A 30 -18.79 6.36 5.80
C HIS A 30 -19.78 7.49 5.51
N ASN A 31 -20.16 8.27 6.52
CA ASN A 31 -21.15 9.35 6.39
C ASN A 31 -22.44 8.98 5.63
N LYS A 32 -22.96 7.76 5.86
CA LYS A 32 -24.15 7.18 5.19
C LYS A 32 -23.97 6.83 3.70
N GLU A 33 -22.77 6.97 3.15
CA GLU A 33 -22.45 6.57 1.79
C GLU A 33 -21.67 5.25 1.78
N LYS A 34 -21.91 4.42 0.76
CA LYS A 34 -21.12 3.20 0.54
C LYS A 34 -19.74 3.58 0.06
N ILE A 35 -18.73 2.93 0.61
CA ILE A 35 -17.33 3.09 0.24
C ILE A 35 -16.73 1.74 -0.17
N ILE A 36 -15.57 1.78 -0.83
CA ILE A 36 -14.70 0.63 -1.02
C ILE A 36 -14.19 0.21 0.37
N SER A 37 -14.53 -1.02 0.75
CA SER A 37 -14.37 -1.45 2.14
C SER A 37 -12.92 -1.56 2.58
N TYR A 38 -12.67 -1.27 3.86
CA TYR A 38 -11.36 -1.41 4.50
C TYR A 38 -11.46 -2.06 5.88
N GLY A 39 -10.31 -2.37 6.50
CA GLY A 39 -10.19 -2.96 7.82
C GLY A 39 -9.96 -4.46 7.81
N LEU A 40 -10.10 -5.08 8.97
CA LEU A 40 -9.79 -6.50 9.15
C LEU A 40 -10.68 -7.41 8.30
N SER A 41 -10.06 -8.32 7.56
CA SER A 41 -10.68 -9.39 6.76
C SER A 41 -10.39 -10.75 7.41
N SER A 42 -10.96 -11.84 6.90
CA SER A 42 -10.86 -13.18 7.51
C SER A 42 -9.42 -13.69 7.66
N TYR A 43 -8.56 -13.39 6.68
CA TYR A 43 -7.15 -13.82 6.62
C TYR A 43 -6.24 -12.70 6.09
N GLY A 44 -6.56 -11.47 6.43
CA GLY A 44 -5.84 -10.31 5.92
C GLY A 44 -6.38 -9.00 6.43
N TYR A 45 -5.83 -7.91 5.90
CA TYR A 45 -6.22 -6.56 6.27
C TYR A 45 -6.37 -5.68 5.03
N ASP A 46 -7.54 -5.11 4.82
CA ASP A 46 -7.78 -4.15 3.76
C ASP A 46 -7.28 -2.76 4.18
N ALA A 47 -6.22 -2.25 3.56
CA ALA A 47 -5.66 -0.93 3.86
C ALA A 47 -6.28 0.16 3.01
N ARG A 48 -6.28 1.38 3.53
CA ARG A 48 -6.75 2.58 2.83
C ARG A 48 -5.61 3.29 2.13
N VAL A 49 -5.91 4.01 1.06
CA VAL A 49 -4.99 4.98 0.43
C VAL A 49 -5.24 6.38 0.98
N SER A 50 -4.18 7.17 1.22
CA SER A 50 -4.27 8.57 1.63
C SER A 50 -4.79 9.48 0.51
N ASN A 51 -4.99 10.76 0.82
CA ASN A 51 -5.29 11.81 -0.16
C ASN A 51 -4.06 12.37 -0.87
N GLU A 52 -2.85 12.02 -0.43
CA GLU A 52 -1.58 12.37 -1.08
C GLU A 52 -1.26 11.42 -2.25
N PHE A 53 -1.10 11.99 -3.45
CA PHE A 53 -0.76 11.28 -4.67
C PHE A 53 0.38 11.97 -5.45
N LYS A 54 1.17 11.16 -6.15
CA LYS A 54 2.12 11.60 -7.17
C LYS A 54 1.76 10.97 -8.51
N ILE A 55 1.24 11.77 -9.44
CA ILE A 55 0.73 11.29 -10.73
C ILE A 55 1.84 11.35 -11.77
N PHE A 56 2.09 10.27 -12.51
CA PHE A 56 3.09 10.27 -13.57
C PHE A 56 2.73 11.21 -14.72
N THR A 57 3.71 11.97 -15.17
CA THR A 57 3.65 12.83 -16.35
C THR A 57 4.86 12.58 -17.25
N ASN A 58 4.63 12.54 -18.56
CA ASN A 58 5.68 12.44 -19.57
C ASN A 58 6.05 13.81 -20.18
N ILE A 59 5.47 14.91 -19.68
CA ILE A 59 5.79 16.26 -20.14
C ILE A 59 7.26 16.53 -19.82
N ASN A 60 8.04 16.93 -20.82
CA ASN A 60 9.48 17.25 -20.71
C ASN A 60 10.39 16.08 -20.27
N SER A 61 9.97 14.83 -20.49
CA SER A 61 10.74 13.64 -20.12
C SER A 61 11.06 12.77 -21.33
N THR A 62 12.23 12.12 -21.32
CA THR A 62 12.63 11.17 -22.38
C THR A 62 12.55 9.72 -21.93
N THR A 63 12.96 9.41 -20.71
CA THR A 63 13.12 8.02 -20.24
C THR A 63 12.90 7.94 -18.74
N VAL A 64 12.19 6.91 -18.30
CA VAL A 64 12.07 6.57 -16.87
C VAL A 64 13.29 5.72 -16.50
N ASP A 65 14.19 6.26 -15.69
CA ASP A 65 15.34 5.55 -15.13
C ASP A 65 15.11 5.28 -13.64
N PRO A 66 14.83 4.02 -13.23
CA PRO A 66 14.66 3.68 -11.82
C PRO A 66 15.90 3.95 -10.94
N LYS A 67 17.10 4.04 -11.54
CA LYS A 67 18.32 4.39 -10.80
C LYS A 67 18.51 5.88 -10.58
N ASN A 68 17.85 6.70 -11.40
CA ASN A 68 17.91 8.14 -11.36
C ASN A 68 16.50 8.71 -11.56
N PHE A 69 15.61 8.36 -10.63
CA PHE A 69 14.20 8.67 -10.76
C PHE A 69 13.98 10.18 -10.60
N SER A 70 13.48 10.82 -11.65
CA SER A 70 13.27 12.27 -11.69
C SER A 70 11.92 12.65 -11.09
N GLU A 71 11.93 13.52 -10.07
CA GLU A 71 10.70 14.09 -9.49
C GLU A 71 9.90 14.92 -10.49
N TYR A 72 10.55 15.46 -11.53
CA TYR A 72 9.88 16.21 -12.61
C TYR A 72 8.90 15.35 -13.42
N ASN A 73 9.02 14.02 -13.35
CA ASN A 73 8.09 13.09 -13.98
C ASN A 73 6.83 12.85 -13.15
N LEU A 74 6.66 13.56 -12.03
CA LEU A 74 5.53 13.42 -11.13
C LEU A 74 4.86 14.76 -10.87
N VAL A 75 3.54 14.73 -10.76
CA VAL A 75 2.72 15.87 -10.33
C VAL A 75 2.11 15.52 -8.97
N ASP A 76 2.51 16.26 -7.94
CA ASP A 76 1.91 16.17 -6.60
C ASP A 76 0.46 16.65 -6.61
N ARG A 77 -0.41 15.86 -5.97
CA ARG A 77 -1.83 16.18 -5.78
C ARG A 77 -2.28 15.72 -4.40
N GLU A 78 -2.96 16.61 -3.68
CA GLU A 78 -3.71 16.27 -2.48
C GLU A 78 -5.21 16.39 -2.79
N VAL A 79 -5.88 15.25 -3.00
CA VAL A 79 -7.26 15.18 -3.50
C VAL A 79 -8.01 13.98 -2.94
N ASP A 80 -9.33 14.10 -2.77
CA ASP A 80 -10.18 12.99 -2.34
C ASP A 80 -10.40 11.94 -3.45
N VAL A 81 -10.30 12.36 -4.71
CA VAL A 81 -10.39 11.48 -5.88
C VAL A 81 -9.24 11.79 -6.83
N CYS A 82 -8.26 10.89 -6.91
CA CYS A 82 -7.16 10.98 -7.85
C CYS A 82 -7.60 10.46 -9.23
N ILE A 83 -7.28 11.23 -10.28
CA ILE A 83 -7.52 10.84 -11.67
C ILE A 83 -6.21 10.42 -12.31
N ILE A 84 -6.06 9.12 -12.57
CA ILE A 84 -4.90 8.58 -13.27
C ILE A 84 -5.17 8.68 -14.79
N PRO A 85 -4.28 9.29 -15.58
CA PRO A 85 -4.41 9.33 -17.03
C PRO A 85 -4.48 7.92 -17.65
N PRO A 86 -5.04 7.80 -18.87
CA PRO A 86 -5.00 6.56 -19.64
C PRO A 86 -3.58 5.99 -19.74
N ASN A 87 -3.44 4.67 -19.62
CA ASN A 87 -2.17 3.96 -19.81
C ASN A 87 -0.98 4.57 -19.04
N SER A 88 -1.25 5.10 -17.85
CA SER A 88 -0.28 5.75 -16.96
C SER A 88 -0.40 5.16 -15.55
N PHE A 89 0.35 5.72 -14.60
CA PHE A 89 0.29 5.31 -13.20
C PHE A 89 0.31 6.50 -12.24
N ALA A 90 -0.05 6.24 -10.99
CA ALA A 90 0.14 7.16 -9.87
C ALA A 90 0.70 6.40 -8.67
N LEU A 91 1.45 7.12 -7.85
CA LEU A 91 1.86 6.66 -6.52
C LEU A 91 0.96 7.29 -5.46
N GLY A 92 0.67 6.53 -4.43
CA GLY A 92 0.07 7.00 -3.18
C GLY A 92 0.74 6.31 -2.01
N ARG A 93 0.22 6.51 -0.81
CA ARG A 93 0.63 5.74 0.38
C ARG A 93 -0.57 5.22 1.14
N THR A 94 -0.35 4.22 1.99
CA THR A 94 -1.38 3.81 2.93
C THR A 94 -1.63 4.88 3.99
N ILE A 95 -2.87 4.93 4.49
CA ILE A 95 -3.16 5.65 5.74
C ILE A 95 -2.53 4.91 6.91
N GLU A 96 -2.61 3.58 6.89
CA GLU A 96 -2.03 2.73 7.91
C GLU A 96 -0.50 2.78 7.87
N TYR A 97 0.11 2.89 9.05
CA TYR A 97 1.50 2.64 9.33
C TYR A 97 1.64 1.20 9.83
N PHE A 98 2.60 0.46 9.28
CA PHE A 98 2.84 -0.94 9.63
C PHE A 98 4.15 -1.09 10.38
N LYS A 99 4.20 -2.07 11.30
CA LYS A 99 5.40 -2.53 12.00
C LYS A 99 5.46 -4.04 11.91
N ILE A 100 6.24 -4.57 10.97
CA ILE A 100 6.19 -6.00 10.62
C ILE A 100 7.06 -6.81 11.57
N PRO A 101 6.54 -7.88 12.19
CA PRO A 101 7.34 -8.75 13.06
C PRO A 101 8.48 -9.46 12.32
N ARG A 102 9.55 -9.82 13.04
CA ARG A 102 10.73 -10.49 12.48
C ARG A 102 10.46 -11.87 11.85
N ASP A 103 9.35 -12.49 12.22
CA ASP A 103 8.93 -13.81 11.72
C ASP A 103 7.80 -13.74 10.68
N VAL A 104 7.50 -12.54 10.15
CA VAL A 104 6.39 -12.31 9.25
C VAL A 104 6.87 -11.66 7.95
N LEU A 105 6.39 -12.20 6.83
CA LEU A 105 6.42 -11.56 5.52
C LEU A 105 5.00 -11.19 5.14
N VAL A 106 4.80 -10.02 4.53
CA VAL A 106 3.46 -9.60 4.07
C VAL A 106 3.44 -9.48 2.55
N ILE A 107 2.44 -10.09 1.93
CA ILE A 107 2.14 -9.93 0.49
C ILE A 107 0.90 -9.07 0.35
N CYS A 108 0.88 -8.18 -0.65
CA CYS A 108 -0.24 -7.30 -0.92
C CYS A 108 -0.91 -7.68 -2.25
N VAL A 109 -2.24 -7.63 -2.29
CA VAL A 109 -3.03 -7.82 -3.51
C VAL A 109 -4.07 -6.71 -3.66
N GLY A 110 -4.25 -6.21 -4.88
CA GLY A 110 -5.27 -5.20 -5.17
C GLY A 110 -6.70 -5.71 -4.91
N LYS A 111 -7.60 -4.82 -4.46
CA LYS A 111 -9.01 -5.18 -4.28
C LYS A 111 -9.71 -5.41 -5.62
N SER A 112 -10.70 -6.30 -5.61
CA SER A 112 -11.48 -6.65 -6.80
C SER A 112 -12.18 -5.45 -7.45
N THR A 113 -12.57 -4.43 -6.67
CA THR A 113 -13.15 -3.18 -7.21
C THR A 113 -12.22 -2.50 -8.22
N TYR A 114 -10.93 -2.39 -7.90
CA TYR A 114 -9.94 -1.79 -8.80
C TYR A 114 -9.53 -2.75 -9.91
N ALA A 115 -9.27 -4.01 -9.57
CA ALA A 115 -8.85 -5.02 -10.56
C ALA A 115 -9.89 -5.21 -11.69
N ARG A 116 -11.19 -5.16 -11.37
CA ARG A 116 -12.28 -5.28 -12.35
C ARG A 116 -12.42 -4.05 -13.26
N CYS A 117 -11.75 -2.96 -12.94
CA CYS A 117 -11.72 -1.72 -13.72
C CYS A 117 -10.38 -1.52 -14.45
N GLY A 118 -9.54 -2.57 -14.56
CA GLY A 118 -8.24 -2.46 -15.22
C GLY A 118 -7.23 -1.59 -14.44
N ILE A 119 -7.41 -1.50 -13.12
CA ILE A 119 -6.50 -0.79 -12.23
C ILE A 119 -5.75 -1.82 -11.40
N ILE A 120 -4.44 -1.89 -11.59
CA ILE A 120 -3.55 -2.81 -10.88
C ILE A 120 -2.91 -2.04 -9.73
N VAL A 121 -3.02 -2.59 -8.52
CA VAL A 121 -2.30 -2.06 -7.36
C VAL A 121 -1.03 -2.89 -7.18
N ASN A 122 0.13 -2.30 -7.48
CA ASN A 122 1.42 -2.96 -7.24
C ASN A 122 2.03 -2.47 -5.93
N VAL A 123 2.40 -3.43 -5.10
CA VAL A 123 3.03 -3.21 -3.80
C VAL A 123 4.06 -4.31 -3.60
N THR A 124 5.28 -3.92 -3.25
CA THR A 124 6.35 -4.88 -2.92
C THR A 124 6.07 -5.55 -1.58
N PRO A 125 6.53 -6.80 -1.35
CA PRO A 125 6.37 -7.45 -0.06
C PRO A 125 6.88 -6.58 1.10
N LEU A 126 6.17 -6.63 2.24
CA LEU A 126 6.65 -5.99 3.46
C LEU A 126 7.53 -6.99 4.21
N GLU A 127 8.79 -6.62 4.33
CA GLU A 127 9.85 -7.48 4.85
C GLU A 127 9.82 -7.57 6.39
N PRO A 128 10.39 -8.63 6.99
CA PRO A 128 10.49 -8.74 8.44
C PRO A 128 11.22 -7.54 9.07
N GLU A 129 10.65 -6.99 10.14
CA GLU A 129 11.11 -5.78 10.85
C GLU A 129 11.09 -4.48 10.03
N TRP A 130 10.46 -4.48 8.85
CA TRP A 130 10.15 -3.23 8.18
C TRP A 130 9.05 -2.45 8.94
N GLU A 131 9.22 -1.13 9.06
CA GLU A 131 8.13 -0.25 9.47
C GLU A 131 7.99 0.97 8.56
N GLY A 132 6.76 1.46 8.38
CA GLY A 132 6.48 2.61 7.51
C GLY A 132 5.03 2.69 7.04
N HIS A 133 4.70 3.79 6.36
CA HIS A 133 3.56 3.80 5.43
C HIS A 133 3.95 3.04 4.17
N VAL A 134 3.04 2.25 3.60
CA VAL A 134 3.33 1.48 2.39
C VAL A 134 3.12 2.37 1.17
N THR A 135 4.12 2.46 0.29
CA THR A 135 3.96 3.09 -1.03
C THR A 135 3.07 2.20 -1.91
N LEU A 136 1.99 2.76 -2.42
CA LEU A 136 1.04 2.09 -3.31
C LEU A 136 1.27 2.60 -4.74
N GLU A 137 1.51 1.70 -5.68
CA GLU A 137 1.49 2.03 -7.11
C GLU A 137 0.15 1.62 -7.69
N PHE A 138 -0.46 2.52 -8.46
CA PHE A 138 -1.71 2.28 -9.17
C PHE A 138 -1.48 2.42 -10.67
N SER A 139 -1.40 1.29 -11.37
CA SER A 139 -1.30 1.23 -12.83
C SER A 139 -2.69 1.26 -13.45
N ASN A 140 -3.01 2.31 -14.22
CA ASN A 140 -4.20 2.36 -15.06
C ASN A 140 -3.88 1.72 -16.41
N THR A 141 -4.29 0.46 -16.59
CA THR A 141 -4.05 -0.27 -17.84
C THR A 141 -5.14 -0.04 -18.88
N THR A 142 -6.06 0.89 -18.63
CA THR A 142 -7.17 1.21 -19.53
C THR A 142 -6.85 2.43 -20.42
N PRO A 143 -7.51 2.55 -21.58
CA PRO A 143 -7.38 3.73 -22.45
C PRO A 143 -8.26 4.91 -22.00
N LEU A 144 -8.77 4.91 -20.76
CA LEU A 144 -9.59 5.99 -20.20
C LEU A 144 -9.02 6.47 -18.86
N PRO A 145 -9.31 7.72 -18.43
CA PRO A 145 -8.93 8.16 -17.09
C PRO A 145 -9.59 7.31 -16.00
N ALA A 146 -8.83 6.94 -14.98
CA ALA A 146 -9.28 6.08 -13.89
C ALA A 146 -9.34 6.83 -12.56
N LYS A 147 -10.34 6.54 -11.72
CA LYS A 147 -10.52 7.15 -10.40
C LYS A 147 -9.95 6.26 -9.30
N ILE A 148 -9.15 6.86 -8.41
CA ILE A 148 -8.77 6.27 -7.11
C ILE A 148 -9.40 7.11 -6.00
N TYR A 149 -10.10 6.45 -5.08
CA TYR A 149 -10.84 7.08 -3.99
C TYR A 149 -9.97 7.08 -2.73
N ALA A 150 -9.55 8.27 -2.28
CA ALA A 150 -8.79 8.45 -1.05
C ALA A 150 -9.63 8.11 0.18
N ASN A 151 -8.98 7.74 1.28
CA ASN A 151 -9.59 7.34 2.55
C ASN A 151 -10.44 6.06 2.50
N GLU A 152 -10.45 5.37 1.35
CA GLU A 152 -11.15 4.11 1.12
C GLU A 152 -10.17 2.96 0.85
N GLY A 153 -10.67 1.71 0.92
CA GLY A 153 -9.83 0.53 0.75
C GLY A 153 -9.20 0.41 -0.63
N ALA A 154 -7.89 0.19 -0.69
CA ALA A 154 -7.12 0.08 -1.94
C ALA A 154 -6.69 -1.36 -2.24
N CYS A 155 -6.18 -2.05 -1.22
CA CYS A 155 -5.55 -3.35 -1.34
C CYS A 155 -5.74 -4.16 -0.05
N GLN A 156 -5.46 -5.46 -0.13
CA GLN A 156 -5.49 -6.39 0.99
C GLN A 156 -4.07 -6.93 1.25
N PHE A 157 -3.64 -6.83 2.50
CA PHE A 157 -2.39 -7.39 3.01
C PHE A 157 -2.63 -8.78 3.61
N LEU A 158 -1.79 -9.74 3.21
CA LEU A 158 -1.81 -11.14 3.63
C LEU A 158 -0.52 -11.41 4.43
N PHE A 159 -0.68 -11.85 5.67
CA PHE A 159 0.44 -12.07 6.59
C PHE A 159 0.84 -13.54 6.57
N LEU A 160 2.10 -13.80 6.29
CA LEU A 160 2.70 -15.13 6.21
C LEU A 160 3.73 -15.26 7.33
N LYS A 161 3.41 -16.10 8.32
CA LYS A 161 4.31 -16.35 9.43
C LYS A 161 5.21 -17.55 9.13
N SER A 162 6.50 -17.38 9.37
CA SER A 162 7.49 -18.45 9.32
C SER A 162 7.50 -19.26 10.62
N ASP A 163 7.87 -20.52 10.54
CA ASP A 163 8.18 -21.38 11.69
C ASP A 163 9.61 -21.16 12.22
N GLN A 164 10.46 -20.47 11.45
CA GLN A 164 11.82 -20.09 11.82
C GLN A 164 12.05 -18.59 11.67
N ILE A 165 12.79 -18.00 12.62
CA ILE A 165 13.22 -16.59 12.57
C ILE A 165 14.26 -16.42 11.48
N CYS A 166 14.18 -15.34 10.71
CA CYS A 166 15.21 -15.03 9.72
C CYS A 166 16.52 -14.61 10.39
N ASP A 167 17.65 -15.06 9.82
CA ASP A 167 18.99 -14.68 10.28
C ASP A 167 19.25 -13.18 10.09
N THR A 168 18.70 -12.58 9.03
CA THR A 168 18.89 -11.16 8.68
C THR A 168 17.57 -10.54 8.25
N SER A 169 17.10 -9.56 8.99
CA SER A 169 15.85 -8.84 8.72
C SER A 169 16.05 -7.62 7.80
N TYR A 170 14.97 -6.88 7.53
CA TYR A 170 15.07 -5.57 6.88
C TYR A 170 15.83 -4.55 7.73
N ALA A 171 15.64 -4.59 9.05
CA ALA A 171 16.31 -3.71 10.00
C ALA A 171 17.82 -4.00 10.07
N ASP A 172 18.22 -5.27 10.10
CA ASP A 172 19.64 -5.66 10.11
C ASP A 172 20.39 -5.17 8.87
N ARG A 173 19.72 -5.19 7.71
CA ARG A 173 20.25 -4.69 6.43
C ARG A 173 20.27 -3.16 6.33
N GLN A 174 19.74 -2.43 7.33
CA GLN A 174 19.53 -0.99 7.29
C GLN A 174 18.76 -0.59 6.02
N GLY A 175 17.66 -1.28 5.75
CA GLY A 175 16.96 -1.15 4.48
C GLY A 175 16.47 0.28 4.20
N LYS A 176 16.56 0.67 2.93
CA LYS A 176 16.45 2.06 2.44
C LYS A 176 15.13 2.76 2.77
N TYR A 177 14.04 2.01 2.84
CA TYR A 177 12.67 2.50 3.01
C TYR A 177 12.17 2.30 4.44
N MET A 178 13.08 2.13 5.40
CA MET A 178 12.75 2.04 6.81
C MET A 178 12.16 3.36 7.29
N LYS A 179 11.03 3.31 8.02
CA LYS A 179 10.33 4.48 8.58
C LYS A 179 9.86 5.49 7.53
N GLN A 180 9.64 5.04 6.29
CA GLN A 180 9.26 5.93 5.23
C GLN A 180 7.93 6.65 5.53
N VAL A 181 7.89 7.94 5.19
CA VAL A 181 6.77 8.85 5.38
C VAL A 181 6.42 9.52 4.06
N GLY A 182 5.14 9.84 3.86
CA GLY A 182 4.66 10.37 2.59
C GLY A 182 4.77 9.36 1.44
N VAL A 183 4.71 9.86 0.21
CA VAL A 183 4.90 9.05 -1.01
C VAL A 183 6.38 9.03 -1.36
N THR A 184 7.13 8.10 -0.75
CA THR A 184 8.58 7.99 -0.92
C THR A 184 8.94 7.44 -2.30
N LEU A 185 9.87 8.12 -2.98
CA LEU A 185 10.35 7.79 -4.31
C LEU A 185 11.50 6.77 -4.26
N PRO A 186 11.86 6.14 -5.41
CA PRO A 186 12.98 5.20 -5.46
C PRO A 186 14.29 5.82 -4.93
N LEU A 187 14.93 5.13 -3.98
CA LEU A 187 16.23 5.50 -3.40
C LEU A 187 17.33 4.59 -3.96
N THR A 188 18.35 5.17 -4.59
CA THR A 188 19.54 4.44 -5.07
C THR A 188 20.68 4.40 -4.07
#